data_AF-A0A7W9CF09-F1
#
_entry.id   AF-A0A7W9CF09-F1
#
_cell.length_a   1.000
_cell.length_b   1.000
_cell.length_c   1.000
_cell.angle_alpha   90.00
_cell.angle_beta   90.00
_cell.angle_gamma   90.00
#
_symmetry.space_group_name_H-M   'P 1'
#
loop_
_entity.id
_entity.type
_entity.pdbx_description
1 polymer ?
#
loop_
_entity_poly.entity_id
_entity_poly.type
_entity_poly.pdbx_seq_one_letter_code
_entity_poly.pdbx_strand_id
1 'polypeptide(L)'
;MATAYARGVVYIHSAPRALCPHLEWAVGRAIGRAVNFDWADQPVLEGARRAEFYWDGPVGTGAALATAIRGWEHLRFEVTEDPTPRSDGGRWLHTPDLGIHYAQTDAAGNIVIGEDRIRYAMEIAAGSAIELQRELDVALGSAWDEELEPFRHASDDTSVVWLHKVG
;
A
#
# COMPACT_ATOMS: atom_id res chain seq x y z
N MET A 1 -17.91 -21.14 8.81
CA MET A 1 -16.99 -21.09 7.65
C MET A 1 -15.62 -20.70 8.18
N ALA A 2 -14.55 -21.42 7.81
CA ALA A 2 -13.20 -21.02 8.19
C ALA A 2 -12.85 -19.69 7.49
N THR A 3 -12.42 -18.69 8.25
CA THR A 3 -11.97 -17.40 7.73
C THR A 3 -10.80 -17.63 6.78
N ALA A 4 -10.90 -17.15 5.55
CA ALA A 4 -9.78 -17.21 4.61
C ALA A 4 -8.64 -16.35 5.16
N TYR A 5 -7.41 -16.84 5.03
CA TYR A 5 -6.19 -16.14 5.43
C TYR A 5 -5.52 -15.57 4.19
N ALA A 6 -5.03 -14.35 4.32
CA ALA A 6 -4.21 -13.65 3.34
C ALA A 6 -2.86 -13.30 3.98
N ARG A 7 -1.96 -12.83 3.14
CA ARG A 7 -0.65 -12.31 3.52
C ARG A 7 -0.40 -11.05 2.72
N GLY A 8 0.58 -10.27 3.13
CA GLY A 8 0.95 -9.07 2.40
C GLY A 8 2.09 -8.34 3.08
N VAL A 9 2.29 -7.10 2.68
CA VAL A 9 3.38 -6.26 3.19
C VAL A 9 2.84 -4.89 3.54
N VAL A 10 3.33 -4.33 4.65
CA VAL A 10 3.26 -2.89 4.94
C VAL A 10 4.60 -2.28 4.59
N TYR A 11 4.64 -1.40 3.61
CA TYR A 11 5.78 -0.57 3.28
C TYR A 11 5.59 0.80 3.91
N ILE A 12 6.48 1.19 4.82
CA ILE A 12 6.57 2.57 5.29
C ILE A 12 7.67 3.24 4.49
N HIS A 13 7.27 4.13 3.56
CA HIS A 13 8.18 4.83 2.67
C HIS A 13 8.84 6.04 3.34
N SER A 14 8.08 6.75 4.17
CA SER A 14 8.61 7.80 5.02
C SER A 14 7.75 8.00 6.26
N ALA A 15 8.36 8.03 7.43
CA ALA A 15 7.73 8.42 8.69
C ALA A 15 8.69 9.25 9.55
N PRO A 16 8.22 10.27 10.29
CA PRO A 16 9.02 10.90 11.33
C PRO A 16 9.49 9.88 12.37
N ARG A 17 10.73 9.97 12.86
CA ARG A 17 11.28 9.02 13.85
C ARG A 17 10.41 8.87 15.11
N ALA A 18 9.77 9.96 15.55
CA ALA A 18 8.87 9.95 16.72
C ALA A 18 7.59 9.12 16.48
N LEU A 19 7.19 8.92 15.22
CA LEU A 19 5.99 8.19 14.84
C LEU A 19 6.21 6.66 14.79
N CYS A 20 7.46 6.20 14.67
CA CYS A 20 7.80 4.77 14.51
C CYS A 20 7.15 3.85 15.57
N PRO A 21 7.21 4.12 16.89
CA PRO A 21 6.57 3.26 17.89
C PRO A 21 5.04 3.24 17.79
N HIS A 22 4.43 4.34 17.33
CA HIS A 22 2.98 4.42 17.16
C HIS A 22 2.50 3.63 15.95
N LEU A 23 3.30 3.58 14.87
CA LEU A 23 3.03 2.73 13.71
C LEU A 23 3.10 1.26 14.08
N GLU A 24 4.13 0.83 14.80
CA GLU A 24 4.23 -0.54 15.30
C GLU A 24 3.02 -0.91 16.17
N TRP A 25 2.60 0.00 17.05
CA TRP A 25 1.42 -0.23 17.88
C TRP A 25 0.12 -0.32 17.08
N ALA A 26 -0.08 0.57 16.10
CA ALA A 26 -1.27 0.59 15.27
C ALA A 26 -1.37 -0.67 14.38
N VAL A 27 -0.25 -1.07 13.76
CA VAL A 27 -0.13 -2.29 12.96
C VAL A 27 -0.32 -3.53 13.83
N GLY A 28 0.34 -3.57 14.99
CA GLY A 28 0.22 -4.69 15.90
C GLY A 28 -1.20 -4.87 16.45
N ARG A 29 -1.91 -3.77 16.72
CA ARG A 29 -3.34 -3.80 17.06
C ARG A 29 -4.18 -4.35 15.91
N ALA A 30 -3.94 -3.93 14.68
CA ALA A 30 -4.69 -4.40 13.52
C ALA A 30 -4.50 -5.90 13.24
N ILE A 31 -3.29 -6.43 13.45
CA ILE A 31 -2.97 -7.85 13.25
C ILE A 31 -3.29 -8.70 14.50
N GLY A 32 -3.44 -8.07 15.67
CA GLY A 32 -3.75 -8.76 16.94
C GLY A 32 -2.53 -9.33 17.66
N ARG A 33 -1.31 -8.87 17.33
CA ARG A 33 -0.06 -9.24 18.01
C ARG A 33 0.94 -8.10 18.02
N ALA A 34 1.87 -8.10 18.97
CA ALA A 34 2.99 -7.15 18.94
C ALA A 34 3.83 -7.36 17.68
N VAL A 35 4.26 -6.27 17.07
CA VAL A 35 5.14 -6.24 15.89
C VAL A 35 6.32 -5.33 16.19
N ASN A 36 7.46 -5.61 15.55
CA ASN A 36 8.64 -4.75 15.58
C ASN A 36 9.07 -4.58 14.13
N PHE A 37 9.33 -3.35 13.72
CA PHE A 37 9.75 -3.03 12.37
C PHE A 37 11.28 -2.87 12.35
N ASP A 38 11.91 -3.33 11.28
CA ASP A 38 13.32 -3.03 11.04
C ASP A 38 13.42 -1.66 10.37
N TRP A 39 13.53 -0.62 11.21
CA TRP A 39 13.58 0.75 10.73
C TRP A 39 14.96 1.08 10.14
N ALA A 40 14.98 1.65 8.95
CA ALA A 40 16.15 2.27 8.33
C ALA A 40 15.95 3.78 8.13
N ASP A 41 17.04 4.52 7.89
CA ASP A 41 16.94 5.91 7.43
C ASP A 41 16.47 5.95 5.97
N GLN A 42 15.64 6.92 5.62
CA GLN A 42 15.14 7.13 4.25
C GLN A 42 16.04 8.15 3.55
N PRO A 43 16.87 7.77 2.55
CA PRO A 43 17.83 8.68 1.93
C PRO A 43 17.19 9.81 1.12
N VAL A 44 15.93 9.67 0.68
CA VAL A 44 15.22 10.68 -0.13
C VAL A 44 14.74 11.86 0.73
N LEU A 45 14.51 11.63 2.03
CA LEU A 45 13.99 12.63 2.95
C LEU A 45 14.74 12.57 4.29
N GLU A 46 15.63 13.53 4.50
CA GLU A 46 16.45 13.60 5.71
C GLU A 46 15.60 13.56 6.99
N GLY A 47 16.01 12.75 7.96
CA GLY A 47 15.31 12.58 9.24
C GLY A 47 14.09 11.66 9.18
N ALA A 48 13.62 11.26 7.99
CA ALA A 48 12.58 10.26 7.85
C ALA A 48 13.12 8.83 8.00
N ARG A 49 12.24 7.94 8.44
CA ARG A 49 12.48 6.51 8.61
C ARG A 49 11.62 5.73 7.63
N ARG A 50 12.12 4.58 7.22
CA ARG A 50 11.39 3.59 6.41
C ARG A 50 11.45 2.21 7.04
N ALA A 51 10.53 1.34 6.68
CA ALA A 51 10.51 -0.05 7.10
C ALA A 51 9.62 -0.88 6.18
N GLU A 52 9.86 -2.19 6.16
CA GLU A 52 8.99 -3.17 5.52
C GLU A 52 8.57 -4.21 6.56
N PHE A 53 7.30 -4.59 6.54
CA PHE A 53 6.77 -5.57 7.47
C PHE A 53 5.84 -6.55 6.76
N TYR A 54 6.27 -7.80 6.66
CA TYR A 54 5.47 -8.90 6.17
C TYR A 54 4.44 -9.31 7.21
N TRP A 55 3.19 -9.46 6.79
CA TRP A 55 2.09 -9.85 7.65
C TRP A 55 1.29 -11.00 7.06
N ASP A 56 0.60 -11.69 7.95
CA ASP A 56 -0.41 -12.70 7.66
C ASP A 56 -1.61 -12.49 8.60
N GLY A 57 -2.81 -12.78 8.11
CA GLY A 57 -4.04 -12.56 8.87
C GLY A 57 -5.29 -12.93 8.07
N PRO A 58 -6.48 -12.78 8.65
CA PRO A 58 -7.74 -12.87 7.92
C PRO A 58 -7.77 -11.99 6.65
N VAL A 59 -8.43 -12.45 5.59
CA VAL A 59 -8.74 -11.59 4.41
C VAL A 59 -9.39 -10.27 4.87
N GLY A 60 -8.94 -9.15 4.30
CA GLY A 60 -9.31 -7.80 4.72
C GLY A 60 -8.37 -7.17 5.76
N THR A 61 -7.34 -7.89 6.20
CA THR A 61 -6.31 -7.33 7.11
C THR A 61 -5.56 -6.18 6.45
N GLY A 62 -5.31 -6.21 5.14
CA GLY A 62 -4.68 -5.10 4.41
C GLY A 62 -5.47 -3.79 4.51
N ALA A 63 -6.78 -3.85 4.33
CA ALA A 63 -7.67 -2.71 4.51
C ALA A 63 -7.70 -2.20 5.98
N ALA A 64 -7.68 -3.13 6.94
CA ALA A 64 -7.63 -2.80 8.36
C ALA A 64 -6.32 -2.10 8.73
N LEU A 65 -5.18 -2.57 8.18
CA LEU A 65 -3.87 -1.98 8.35
C LEU A 65 -3.81 -0.56 7.78
N ALA A 66 -4.18 -0.38 6.51
CA ALA A 66 -4.21 0.94 5.87
C ALA A 66 -5.12 1.92 6.64
N THR A 67 -6.23 1.42 7.18
CA THR A 67 -7.13 2.20 8.04
C THR A 67 -6.50 2.58 9.37
N ALA A 68 -5.76 1.67 10.02
CA ALA A 68 -5.18 1.90 11.34
C ALA A 68 -4.04 2.93 11.32
N ILE A 69 -3.32 3.02 10.20
CA ILE A 69 -2.12 3.87 10.09
C ILE A 69 -2.34 5.14 9.25
N ARG A 70 -3.54 5.42 8.72
CA ARG A 70 -3.79 6.66 7.97
C ARG A 70 -3.86 7.90 8.88
N GLY A 71 -3.67 9.08 8.28
CA GLY A 71 -4.00 10.36 8.92
C GLY A 71 -2.88 10.97 9.76
N TRP A 72 -1.65 10.47 9.65
CA TRP A 72 -0.47 11.09 10.24
C TRP A 72 0.21 12.02 9.25
N GLU A 73 0.64 13.18 9.73
CA GLU A 73 1.41 14.14 8.94
C GLU A 73 2.75 13.51 8.50
N HIS A 74 3.17 13.79 7.27
CA HIS A 74 4.41 13.30 6.65
C HIS A 74 4.55 11.76 6.53
N LEU A 75 3.47 11.00 6.74
CA LEU A 75 3.48 9.56 6.55
C LEU A 75 3.17 9.17 5.09
N ARG A 76 4.10 8.43 4.47
CA ARG A 76 3.92 7.77 3.18
C ARG A 76 4.01 6.26 3.38
N PHE A 77 3.02 5.53 2.90
CA PHE A 77 3.00 4.08 3.04
C PHE A 77 2.27 3.39 1.89
N GLU A 78 2.54 2.09 1.77
CA GLU A 78 1.74 1.16 1.00
C GLU A 78 1.37 -0.04 1.84
N VAL A 79 0.18 -0.56 1.63
CA VAL A 79 -0.20 -1.88 2.14
C VAL A 79 -0.58 -2.74 0.95
N THR A 80 -0.07 -3.96 0.89
CA THR A 80 -0.51 -4.98 -0.07
C THR A 80 -1.23 -6.08 0.68
N GLU A 81 -2.21 -6.70 0.02
CA GLU A 81 -2.83 -7.96 0.39
C GLU A 81 -2.79 -8.86 -0.85
N ASP A 82 -2.12 -10.00 -0.74
CA ASP A 82 -2.02 -10.98 -1.81
C ASP A 82 -3.39 -11.63 -2.08
N PRO A 83 -3.74 -11.91 -3.35
CA PRO A 83 -4.95 -12.67 -3.66
C PRO A 83 -4.88 -14.07 -3.07
N THR A 84 -6.06 -14.61 -2.73
CA THR A 84 -6.21 -15.98 -2.26
C THR A 84 -7.02 -16.79 -3.26
N PRO A 85 -7.12 -18.13 -3.13
CA PRO A 85 -8.02 -18.92 -3.98
C PRO A 85 -9.51 -18.52 -3.87
N ARG A 86 -9.87 -17.63 -2.94
CA ARG A 86 -11.27 -17.24 -2.63
C ARG A 86 -11.48 -15.72 -2.54
N SER A 87 -10.44 -14.92 -2.77
CA SER A 87 -10.53 -13.47 -2.70
C SER A 87 -9.51 -12.85 -3.64
N ASP A 88 -9.89 -11.73 -4.23
CA ASP A 88 -8.96 -10.85 -4.92
C ASP A 88 -7.98 -10.24 -3.91
N GLY A 89 -6.87 -9.71 -4.42
CA GLY A 89 -5.91 -8.97 -3.64
C GLY A 89 -6.24 -7.48 -3.60
N GLY A 90 -5.40 -6.71 -2.93
CA GLY A 90 -5.57 -5.28 -2.80
C GLY A 90 -4.26 -4.56 -2.58
N ARG A 91 -4.20 -3.32 -3.05
CA ARG A 91 -3.09 -2.41 -2.81
C ARG A 91 -3.65 -1.07 -2.36
N TRP A 92 -3.16 -0.57 -1.23
CA TRP A 92 -3.51 0.72 -0.67
C TRP A 92 -2.28 1.60 -0.69
N LEU A 93 -2.34 2.72 -1.38
CA LEU A 93 -1.28 3.74 -1.40
C LEU A 93 -1.74 4.90 -0.52
N HIS A 94 -0.84 5.49 0.25
CA HIS A 94 -1.14 6.68 1.02
C HIS A 94 -0.04 7.72 0.91
N THR A 95 -0.44 8.95 0.65
CA THR A 95 0.42 10.11 0.79
C THR A 95 -0.22 11.18 1.68
N PRO A 96 0.58 12.06 2.31
CA PRO A 96 0.04 13.12 3.17
C PRO A 96 -0.97 14.02 2.47
N ASP A 97 -0.73 14.36 1.20
CA ASP A 97 -1.53 15.34 0.47
C ASP A 97 -2.74 14.71 -0.26
N LEU A 98 -2.61 13.46 -0.70
CA LEU A 98 -3.65 12.78 -1.50
C LEU A 98 -4.54 11.84 -0.69
N GLY A 99 -4.11 11.42 0.51
CA GLY A 99 -4.81 10.43 1.31
C GLY A 99 -4.68 9.02 0.74
N ILE A 100 -5.69 8.16 0.91
CA ILE A 100 -5.64 6.76 0.45
C ILE A 100 -6.16 6.62 -0.99
N HIS A 101 -5.39 5.96 -1.83
CA HIS A 101 -5.86 5.29 -3.05
C HIS A 101 -5.92 3.77 -2.83
N TYR A 102 -6.94 3.13 -3.37
CA TYR A 102 -7.11 1.68 -3.33
C TYR A 102 -7.25 1.14 -4.75
N ALA A 103 -6.48 0.09 -5.04
CA ALA A 103 -6.58 -0.70 -6.25
C ALA A 103 -6.79 -2.18 -5.89
N GLN A 104 -7.84 -2.79 -6.44
CA GLN A 104 -8.00 -4.24 -6.40
C GLN A 104 -6.95 -4.90 -7.30
N THR A 105 -6.42 -6.05 -6.88
CA THR A 105 -5.54 -6.87 -7.72
C THR A 105 -6.13 -8.25 -8.01
N ASP A 106 -5.93 -8.76 -9.22
CA ASP A 106 -6.34 -10.12 -9.58
C ASP A 106 -5.36 -11.19 -9.03
N ALA A 107 -5.64 -12.46 -9.31
CA ALA A 107 -4.80 -13.59 -8.88
C ALA A 107 -3.35 -13.56 -9.40
N ALA A 108 -3.08 -12.80 -10.47
CA ALA A 108 -1.75 -12.60 -11.03
C ALA A 108 -1.06 -11.32 -10.51
N GLY A 109 -1.76 -10.53 -9.69
CA GLY A 109 -1.26 -9.26 -9.15
C GLY A 109 -1.50 -8.06 -10.07
N ASN A 110 -2.29 -8.20 -11.14
CA ASN A 110 -2.63 -7.07 -12.01
C ASN A 110 -3.62 -6.15 -11.31
N ILE A 111 -3.46 -4.83 -11.44
CA ILE A 111 -4.51 -3.88 -11.03
C ILE A 111 -5.73 -4.06 -11.92
N VAL A 112 -6.90 -4.20 -11.30
CA VAL A 112 -8.18 -4.33 -11.99
C VAL A 112 -8.99 -3.05 -11.82
N ILE A 113 -9.33 -2.41 -12.94
CA ILE A 113 -10.27 -1.30 -12.98
C ILE A 113 -11.65 -1.84 -13.40
N GLY A 114 -12.62 -1.72 -12.49
CA GLY A 114 -13.98 -2.20 -12.74
C GLY A 114 -14.67 -1.47 -13.89
N GLU A 115 -15.56 -2.17 -14.58
CA GLU A 115 -16.32 -1.62 -15.71
C GLU A 115 -17.03 -0.30 -15.37
N ASP A 116 -17.65 -0.21 -14.18
CA ASP A 116 -18.36 1.00 -13.77
C ASP A 116 -17.42 2.20 -13.54
N ARG A 117 -16.16 1.97 -13.16
CA ARG A 117 -15.15 3.04 -13.07
C ARG A 117 -14.75 3.55 -14.45
N ILE A 118 -14.66 2.66 -15.44
CA ILE A 118 -14.41 3.03 -16.84
C ILE A 118 -15.61 3.79 -17.42
N ARG A 119 -16.84 3.30 -17.21
CA ARG A 119 -18.06 3.99 -17.65
C ARG A 119 -18.18 5.38 -17.03
N TYR A 120 -17.90 5.50 -15.73
CA TYR A 120 -17.85 6.78 -15.05
C TYR A 120 -16.84 7.74 -15.70
N ALA A 121 -15.62 7.27 -15.99
CA ALA A 121 -14.59 8.09 -16.65
C ALA A 121 -15.06 8.57 -18.04
N MET A 122 -15.72 7.70 -18.81
CA MET A 122 -16.28 8.04 -20.12
C MET A 122 -17.43 9.07 -20.01
N GLU A 123 -18.28 8.95 -18.99
CA GLU A 123 -19.39 9.87 -18.73
C GLU A 123 -18.88 11.27 -18.38
N ILE A 124 -17.97 11.36 -17.40
CA ILE A 124 -17.35 12.62 -16.97
C ILE A 124 -16.58 13.29 -18.11
N ALA A 125 -15.88 12.49 -18.93
CA ALA A 125 -15.11 13.00 -20.06
C ALA A 125 -15.99 13.70 -21.11
N ALA A 126 -17.25 13.32 -21.26
CA ALA A 126 -18.19 13.89 -22.22
C ALA A 126 -17.62 14.02 -23.66
N GLY A 127 -16.81 13.03 -24.08
CA GLY A 127 -16.15 12.99 -25.39
C GLY A 127 -14.78 13.70 -25.48
N SER A 128 -14.32 14.34 -24.41
CA SER A 128 -12.97 14.92 -24.30
C SER A 128 -11.92 13.84 -24.00
N ALA A 129 -10.97 13.65 -24.90
CA ALA A 129 -9.87 12.70 -24.68
C ALA A 129 -8.98 13.09 -23.47
N ILE A 130 -8.83 14.39 -23.21
CA ILE A 130 -8.01 14.91 -22.10
C ILE A 130 -8.67 14.58 -20.75
N GLU A 131 -9.98 14.80 -20.63
CA GLU A 131 -10.70 14.48 -19.39
C GLU A 131 -10.80 12.96 -19.18
N LEU A 132 -10.93 12.18 -20.27
CA LEU A 132 -10.88 10.72 -20.18
C LEU A 132 -9.53 10.25 -19.63
N GLN A 133 -8.42 10.77 -20.17
CA GLN A 133 -7.08 10.46 -19.68
C GLN A 133 -6.95 10.80 -18.19
N ARG A 134 -7.40 12.01 -17.79
CA ARG A 134 -7.36 12.45 -16.40
C ARG A 134 -8.13 11.52 -15.46
N GLU A 135 -9.34 11.09 -15.83
CA GLU A 135 -10.14 10.19 -14.99
C GLU A 135 -9.54 8.77 -14.91
N LEU A 136 -8.88 8.32 -15.97
CA LEU A 136 -8.12 7.08 -15.98
C LEU A 136 -6.87 7.18 -15.09
N ASP A 137 -6.16 8.30 -15.10
CA ASP A 137 -5.01 8.54 -14.21
C ASP A 137 -5.44 8.51 -12.74
N VAL A 138 -6.60 9.09 -12.41
CA VAL A 138 -7.20 8.99 -11.07
C VAL A 138 -7.54 7.54 -10.73
N ALA A 139 -8.12 6.78 -11.67
CA ALA A 139 -8.45 5.38 -11.45
C ALA A 139 -7.20 4.52 -11.20
N LEU A 140 -6.14 4.76 -11.96
CA LEU A 140 -4.86 4.07 -11.84
C LEU A 140 -4.07 4.48 -10.59
N GLY A 141 -4.33 5.67 -10.04
CA GLY A 141 -3.60 6.19 -8.88
C GLY A 141 -2.27 6.83 -9.27
N SER A 142 -2.14 7.33 -10.51
CA SER A 142 -0.87 7.83 -11.06
C SER A 142 -0.21 8.89 -10.17
N ALA A 143 -0.99 9.80 -9.58
CA ALA A 143 -0.47 10.83 -8.68
C ALA A 143 0.14 10.27 -7.38
N TRP A 144 -0.38 9.15 -6.86
CA TRP A 144 0.20 8.46 -5.71
C TRP A 144 1.50 7.77 -6.11
N ASP A 145 1.51 7.10 -7.25
CA ASP A 145 2.73 6.47 -7.76
C ASP A 145 3.83 7.50 -7.98
N GLU A 146 3.54 8.63 -8.63
CA GLU A 146 4.51 9.72 -8.85
C GLU A 146 5.12 10.26 -7.55
N GLU A 147 4.32 10.42 -6.49
CA GLU A 147 4.82 10.90 -5.19
C GLU A 147 5.63 9.81 -4.45
N LEU A 148 5.23 8.55 -4.55
CA LEU A 148 5.87 7.44 -3.83
C LEU A 148 7.12 6.90 -4.54
N GLU A 149 7.21 7.03 -5.86
CA GLU A 149 8.28 6.44 -6.67
C GLU A 149 9.70 6.79 -6.20
N PRO A 150 10.02 8.06 -5.86
CA PRO A 150 11.33 8.41 -5.33
C PRO A 150 11.70 7.60 -4.07
N PHE A 151 10.72 7.34 -3.20
CA PHE A 151 10.92 6.61 -1.95
C PHE A 151 11.05 5.09 -2.14
N ARG A 152 10.43 4.53 -3.19
CA ARG A 152 10.53 3.10 -3.55
C ARG A 152 11.94 2.73 -4.00
N HIS A 153 12.50 3.47 -4.96
CA HIS A 153 13.83 3.20 -5.51
C HIS A 153 14.94 3.24 -4.46
N ALA A 154 14.79 4.10 -3.45
CA ALA A 154 15.72 4.14 -2.34
C ALA A 154 15.79 2.80 -1.57
N SER A 155 14.71 2.01 -1.55
CA SER A 155 14.65 0.74 -0.81
C SER A 155 15.40 -0.38 -1.52
N ASP A 156 15.52 -0.32 -2.86
CA ASP A 156 16.24 -1.33 -3.67
C ASP A 156 17.74 -1.43 -3.32
N ASP A 157 18.33 -0.40 -2.71
CA ASP A 157 19.73 -0.39 -2.27
C ASP A 157 19.97 -1.15 -0.94
N THR A 158 18.93 -1.74 -0.32
CA THR A 158 19.06 -2.44 0.98
C THR A 158 18.87 -3.96 0.85
N SER A 159 19.98 -4.68 0.98
CA SER A 159 20.14 -6.14 1.15
C SER A 159 18.97 -7.05 0.74
N VAL A 160 19.11 -7.67 -0.43
CA VAL A 160 18.35 -8.85 -0.86
C VAL A 160 18.42 -9.95 0.21
N VAL A 161 17.34 -10.16 0.95
CA VAL A 161 17.19 -11.33 1.82
C VAL A 161 16.85 -12.53 0.94
N TRP A 162 17.85 -13.38 0.67
CA TRP A 162 17.62 -14.65 0.00
C TRP A 162 16.71 -15.54 0.85
N LEU A 163 15.47 -15.76 0.39
CA LEU A 163 14.59 -16.76 0.99
C LEU A 163 15.19 -18.15 0.79
N HIS A 164 15.67 -18.76 1.87
CA HIS A 164 16.11 -20.14 1.89
C HIS A 164 14.92 -21.07 1.60
N LYS A 165 15.03 -21.86 0.52
CA LYS A 165 14.12 -22.96 0.21
C LYS A 165 14.28 -24.04 1.29
N VAL A 166 13.26 -24.26 2.11
CA VAL A 166 13.17 -25.47 2.94
C VAL A 166 12.64 -26.61 2.07
N GLY A 167 13.32 -27.75 2.16
CA GLY A 167 13.00 -28.99 1.44
C GLY A 167 11.84 -29.76 2.02
#